data_AF-A0A7X6PX72-F1
#
_entry.id   AF-A0A7X6PX72-F1
#
_cell.length_a   1.000
_cell.length_b   1.000
_cell.length_c   1.000
_cell.angle_alpha   90.00
_cell.angle_beta   90.00
_cell.angle_gamma   90.00
#
_symmetry.space_group_name_H-M   'P 1'
#
loop_
_entity.id
_entity.type
_entity.pdbx_description
1 polymer ?
#
loop_
_entity_poly.entity_id
_entity_poly.type
_entity_poly.pdbx_seq_one_letter_code
_entity_poly.pdbx_strand_id
1 'polypeptide(L)' 'MGRGGLPYGVTDFLRHKRASGIYKDNADQPIRCSHDNPMIKKLYKELPGEPGSKKAHHLLHTHYEHKPVYLK' A
#
# COMPACT_ATOMS: atom_id res chain seq x y z
N MET A 1 -4.26 10.15 7.99
CA MET A 1 -3.12 10.66 7.18
C MET A 1 -2.31 11.65 8.01
N GLY A 2 -1.40 11.17 8.86
CA GLY A 2 -0.39 11.98 9.54
C GLY A 2 0.97 11.47 9.09
N ARG A 3 1.55 12.10 8.07
CA ARG A 3 2.90 11.80 7.58
C ARG A 3 3.73 13.06 7.77
N GLY A 4 4.97 12.91 8.25
CA GLY A 4 5.88 14.02 8.56
C GLY A 4 6.28 14.91 7.37
N GLY A 5 5.85 14.58 6.14
CA GLY A 5 6.05 15.39 4.94
C GLY A 5 4.83 16.19 4.48
N LEU A 6 3.75 16.27 5.28
CA LEU A 6 2.61 17.11 4.95
C LEU A 6 2.93 18.59 5.24
N PRO A 7 2.47 19.55 4.41
CA PRO A 7 2.72 20.97 4.62
C PRO A 7 2.24 21.44 5.99
N TYR A 8 3.02 22.31 6.64
CA TYR A 8 2.70 22.81 7.99
C TYR A 8 1.31 23.47 8.07
N GLY A 9 0.61 23.27 9.19
CA GLY A 9 -0.74 23.82 9.42
C GLY A 9 -1.91 22.89 9.05
N VAL A 10 -1.66 21.58 8.84
CA VAL A 10 -2.75 20.62 8.59
C VAL A 10 -3.59 20.42 9.86
N THR A 11 -4.76 21.07 9.91
CA THR A 11 -5.80 20.80 10.90
C THR A 11 -6.46 19.44 10.65
N ASP A 12 -7.07 18.87 11.69
CA ASP A 12 -7.81 17.60 11.59
C ASP A 12 -8.90 17.66 10.52
N PHE A 13 -9.55 18.82 10.36
CA PHE A 13 -10.52 19.10 9.30
C PHE A 13 -9.90 18.90 7.90
N LEU A 14 -8.72 19.45 7.65
CA LEU A 14 -8.05 19.34 6.36
C LEU A 14 -7.59 17.90 6.08
N ARG A 15 -7.23 17.12 7.12
CA ARG A 15 -6.93 15.68 6.97
C ARG A 15 -8.16 14.88 6.57
N HIS A 16 -9.31 15.14 7.20
CA HIS A 16 -10.56 14.47 6.87
C HIS A 16 -11.01 14.80 5.44
N LYS A 17 -10.91 16.07 5.02
CA LYS A 17 -11.25 16.47 3.66
C LYS A 17 -10.37 15.77 2.62
N ARG A 18 -9.06 15.71 2.84
CA ARG A 18 -8.13 14.97 1.96
C ARG A 18 -8.43 13.48 1.90
N ALA A 19 -8.67 12.86 3.05
CA ALA A 19 -9.04 11.45 3.11
C ALA A 19 -10.35 11.19 2.33
N SER A 20 -11.36 12.02 2.53
CA SER A 20 -12.66 11.87 1.84
C SER A 20 -12.55 11.98 0.32
N GLY A 21 -11.68 12.86 -0.20
CA GLY A 21 -11.43 12.95 -1.64
C GLY A 21 -10.80 11.67 -2.20
N ILE A 22 -9.79 11.14 -1.53
CA ILE A 22 -9.11 9.88 -1.92
C ILE A 22 -10.08 8.70 -1.88
N TYR A 23 -10.92 8.60 -0.83
CA TYR A 23 -11.88 7.50 -0.72
C TYR A 23 -13.01 7.59 -1.74
N LYS A 24 -13.49 8.79 -2.07
CA LYS A 24 -14.49 8.99 -3.14
C LYS A 24 -13.92 8.59 -4.49
N ASP A 25 -12.76 9.13 -4.84
CA ASP A 25 -12.07 8.78 -6.09
C ASP A 25 -11.88 7.26 -6.22
N ASN A 26 -11.42 6.61 -5.15
CA ASN A 26 -11.27 5.15 -5.12
C ASN A 26 -12.60 4.36 -5.21
N ALA A 27 -13.72 4.93 -4.75
CA ALA A 27 -15.04 4.31 -4.87
C ALA A 27 -15.61 4.43 -6.28
N ASP A 28 -15.29 5.53 -6.98
CA ASP A 28 -15.73 5.81 -8.34
C ASP A 28 -14.88 5.07 -9.40
N GLN A 29 -13.76 4.45 -9.01
CA GLN A 29 -12.94 3.64 -9.91
C GLN A 29 -13.70 2.37 -10.37
N PRO A 30 -13.74 2.08 -11.69
CA PRO A 30 -14.38 0.89 -12.22
C PRO A 30 -13.69 -0.42 -11.81
N ILE A 31 -12.40 -0.34 -11.44
CA ILE A 31 -11.62 -1.48 -10.93
C ILE A 31 -11.07 -1.10 -9.55
N ARG A 32 -11.80 -1.51 -8.51
CA ARG A 32 -11.48 -1.19 -7.12
C ARG A 32 -10.63 -2.25 -6.43
N CYS A 33 -10.77 -3.50 -6.85
CA CYS A 33 -10.14 -4.64 -6.23
C CYS A 33 -8.83 -4.99 -6.94
N SER A 34 -7.73 -5.15 -6.19
CA SER A 34 -6.42 -5.51 -6.76
C SER A 34 -6.45 -6.83 -7.52
N HIS A 35 -7.31 -7.78 -7.12
CA HIS A 35 -7.49 -9.05 -7.82
C HIS A 35 -8.24 -8.93 -9.14
N ASP A 36 -8.99 -7.85 -9.37
CA ASP A 36 -9.69 -7.60 -10.63
C ASP A 36 -8.85 -6.80 -11.63
N ASN A 37 -7.74 -6.23 -11.18
CA ASN A 37 -6.86 -5.46 -12.03
C ASN A 37 -6.20 -6.35 -13.11
N PRO A 38 -6.46 -6.09 -14.41
CA PRO A 38 -5.93 -6.91 -15.50
C PRO A 38 -4.40 -6.89 -15.55
N MET A 39 -3.75 -5.79 -15.13
CA MET A 39 -2.29 -5.72 -15.04
C MET A 39 -1.74 -6.63 -13.94
N ILE A 40 -2.43 -6.75 -12.80
CA ILE A 40 -2.05 -7.67 -11.72
C ILE A 40 -2.25 -9.12 -12.16
N LYS A 41 -3.37 -9.43 -12.82
CA LYS A 41 -3.61 -10.77 -13.40
C LYS A 41 -2.53 -11.13 -14.43
N LYS A 42 -2.11 -10.18 -15.27
CA LYS A 42 -1.04 -10.37 -16.25
C LYS A 42 0.31 -10.59 -15.58
N LEU A 43 0.65 -9.77 -14.58
CA LEU A 43 1.88 -9.91 -13.82
C LEU A 43 2.01 -11.29 -13.17
N TYR A 44 0.95 -11.81 -12.55
CA TYR A 44 0.95 -13.17 -11.98
C TYR A 44 0.92 -14.30 -13.02
N LYS A 45 0.45 -14.05 -14.24
CA LYS A 45 0.54 -15.01 -15.35
C LYS A 45 1.95 -15.05 -15.96
N GLU A 46 2.63 -13.91 -16.03
CA GLU A 46 3.95 -13.76 -16.65
C GLU A 46 5.11 -14.01 -15.66
N LEU A 47 4.91 -13.75 -14.36
CA LEU A 47 5.83 -14.26 -13.34
C LEU A 47 5.61 -15.79 -13.23
N PRO A 48 6.65 -16.61 -13.37
CA PRO A 48 6.54 -18.04 -13.08
C PRO A 48 6.36 -18.22 -11.56
N GLY A 49 5.11 -18.49 -11.15
CA GLY A 49 4.77 -18.89 -9.78
C GLY A 49 3.40 -18.42 -9.31
N GLU A 50 2.95 -19.01 -8.21
CA GLU A 50 1.72 -18.64 -7.51
C GLU A 50 2.02 -17.60 -6.40
N PRO A 51 0.99 -16.89 -5.86
CA PRO A 51 1.13 -16.14 -4.62
C PRO A 51 1.76 -17.01 -3.53
N GLY A 52 2.85 -16.55 -2.90
CA GLY A 52 3.59 -17.34 -1.90
C GLY A 52 4.66 -18.28 -2.46
N SER A 53 4.90 -18.29 -3.78
CA SER A 53 6.06 -18.99 -4.37
C SER A 53 7.39 -18.40 -3.88
N LYS A 54 8.48 -19.18 -3.97
CA LYS A 54 9.84 -18.73 -3.58
C LYS A 54 10.25 -17.40 -4.23
N LYS A 55 9.86 -17.19 -5.50
CA LYS A 55 10.14 -15.95 -6.23
C LYS A 55 9.37 -14.75 -5.68
N ALA A 56 8.08 -14.94 -5.35
CA ALA A 56 7.28 -13.92 -4.68
C ALA A 56 7.84 -13.61 -3.28
N HIS A 57 8.26 -14.63 -2.53
CA HIS A 57 8.87 -14.44 -1.21
C HIS A 57 10.15 -13.62 -1.27
N HIS A 58 11.00 -13.84 -2.28
CA HIS A 58 12.23 -13.07 -2.43
C HIS A 58 12.00 -11.62 -2.88
N LEU A 59 10.98 -11.37 -3.73
CA LEU A 59 10.75 -10.05 -4.32
C LEU A 59 9.78 -9.17 -3.52
N LEU A 60 8.80 -9.77 -2.84
CA LEU A 60 7.65 -9.07 -2.25
C LEU A 60 7.52 -9.26 -0.73
N HIS A 61 8.28 -10.19 -0.12
CA HIS A 61 8.27 -10.39 1.32
C HIS A 61 9.58 -9.89 1.94
N THR A 62 9.50 -9.44 3.18
CA THR A 62 10.66 -8.99 3.96
C THR A 62 10.65 -9.67 5.32
N HIS A 63 11.80 -9.65 5.99
CA HIS A 63 11.97 -10.19 7.34
C HIS A 63 12.23 -9.05 8.30
N TYR A 64 11.86 -9.24 9.56
CA TYR A 64 12.16 -8.31 10.64
C TYR A 64 13.26 -8.91 11.51
N GLU A 65 14.24 -8.10 11.85
CA GLU A 65 15.28 -8.47 12.81
C GLU A 65 15.03 -7.72 14.11
N HIS A 66 15.07 -8.45 15.22
CA HIS A 66 14.88 -7.86 16.54
C HIS A 66 16.07 -6.97 16.88
N LYS A 67 15.83 -5.66 17.00
CA LYS A 67 16.84 -4.72 17.52
C LYS A 67 16.65 -4.53 19.02
N PRO A 68 17.75 -4.50 19.80
CA PRO A 68 17.64 -4.16 21.21
C PRO A 68 17.03 -2.76 21.36
N VAL A 69 16.21 -2.60 22.40
CA VAL A 69 15.58 -1.31 22.71
C VAL A 69 16.70 -0.31 22.97
N TYR A 70 16.71 0.79 22.22
CA TYR A 70 17.66 1.88 22.40
C TYR A 70 17.38 2.54 23.76
N LEU A 71 18.15 2.17 24.77
CA LEU A 71 18.15 2.84 26.08
C LEU A 71 19.01 4.10 25.93
N LYS A 72 18.37 5.25 26.10
CA LYS A 72 19.01 6.57 26.03
C LYS A 72 19.36 7.06 27.42
#